data_AF-A0A8T0LQF6-F1
#
_entry.id   AF-A0A8T0LQF6-F1
#
_cell.length_a   1.000
_cell.length_b   1.000
_cell.length_c   1.000
_cell.angle_alpha   90.00
_cell.angle_beta   90.00
_cell.angle_gamma   90.00
#
_symmetry.space_group_name_H-M   'P 1'
#
loop_
_entity.id
_entity.type
_entity.pdbx_description
1 polymer ?
#
loop_
_entity_poly.entity_id
_entity_poly.type
_entity_poly.pdbx_seq_one_letter_code
_entity_poly.pdbx_strand_id
1 'polypeptide(L)'
;MRYLMKWLVKRGDACYLIYQYPVEVFGVFMALRLYLLARFVRSASALYSPWISLVGSLNGLDAMRPFFHFKAIFKLHPLNVLLPLTLLNTMITAAIVRVLERPVQAAFDNYWKAIWFTIVTLLFARMRAARKLRLEKPTIELSIEDQVAEMEATVLAEVERLEAQKVDILERIQTKAEQLADLKEILEMKKRAS
;
A
#
# COMPACT_ATOMS: atom_id res chain seq x y z
N MET A 1 9.94 47.08 17.63
CA MET A 1 10.04 46.31 18.91
C MET A 1 8.70 46.37 19.63
N ARG A 2 7.83 45.38 19.42
CA ARG A 2 6.69 45.05 20.28
C ARG A 2 6.18 43.66 19.89
N TYR A 3 5.39 43.03 20.75
CA TYR A 3 4.81 41.67 20.61
C TYR A 3 5.63 40.52 21.22
N LEU A 4 5.92 40.65 22.51
CA LEU A 4 6.01 39.49 23.42
C LEU A 4 4.89 39.66 24.45
N MET A 5 3.64 39.45 24.02
CA MET A 5 2.49 39.43 24.93
C MET A 5 2.33 38.02 25.50
N LYS A 6 3.29 37.62 26.34
CA LYS A 6 3.12 36.53 27.29
C LYS A 6 2.57 37.16 28.57
N TRP A 7 1.28 36.97 28.84
CA TRP A 7 0.69 37.38 30.11
C TRP A 7 0.87 36.24 31.10
N LEU A 8 1.83 36.40 32.02
CA LEU A 8 1.92 35.56 33.20
C LEU A 8 0.83 36.03 34.17
N VAL A 9 -0.23 35.26 34.29
CA VAL A 9 -1.29 35.54 35.26
C VAL A 9 -1.00 34.71 36.50
N LYS A 10 -0.69 35.40 37.60
CA LYS A 10 -0.54 34.78 38.91
C LYS A 10 -1.93 34.57 39.50
N ARG A 11 -2.31 33.31 39.73
CA ARG A 11 -3.58 32.95 40.40
C ARG A 11 -3.22 32.07 41.60
N GLY A 12 -3.20 32.66 42.80
CA GLY A 12 -2.65 32.03 44.01
C GLY A 12 -1.12 31.95 43.98
N ASP A 13 -0.56 30.82 44.45
CA ASP A 13 0.89 30.56 44.42
C ASP A 13 1.39 29.98 43.08
N ALA A 14 0.49 29.68 42.16
CA ALA A 14 0.84 29.16 40.84
C ALA A 14 0.88 30.27 39.76
N CYS A 15 1.88 30.17 38.88
CA CYS A 15 2.05 31.06 37.74
C CYS A 15 1.58 30.36 36.47
N TYR A 16 0.57 30.91 35.80
CA TYR A 16 -0.01 30.33 34.58
C TYR A 16 0.43 31.13 33.36
N LEU A 17 0.88 30.42 32.32
CA LEU A 17 1.19 31.00 31.03
C LEU A 17 -0.07 30.95 30.15
N ILE A 18 -0.66 32.12 29.88
CA ILE A 18 -1.86 32.22 29.04
C ILE A 18 -1.45 32.52 27.60
N TYR A 19 -1.81 31.62 26.69
CA TYR A 19 -1.65 31.82 25.25
C TYR A 19 -2.95 32.38 24.66
N GLN A 20 -2.86 33.52 23.96
CA GLN A 20 -3.96 34.05 23.18
C GLN A 20 -3.81 33.62 21.72
N TYR A 21 -4.81 32.92 21.21
CA TYR A 21 -4.89 32.52 19.81
C TYR A 21 -5.78 33.50 19.05
N PRO A 22 -5.29 34.14 17.96
CA PRO A 22 -6.12 35.00 17.14
C PRO A 22 -7.18 34.14 16.39
N VAL A 23 -8.27 34.78 15.98
CA VAL A 23 -9.33 34.13 15.16
C VAL A 23 -8.80 33.57 13.84
N GLU A 24 -7.62 34.01 13.39
CA GLU A 24 -6.88 33.48 12.24
C GLU A 24 -6.65 31.95 12.33
N VAL A 25 -6.59 31.38 13.54
CA VAL A 25 -6.45 29.93 13.77
C VAL A 25 -7.64 29.14 13.22
N PHE A 26 -8.84 29.72 13.18
CA PHE A 26 -9.98 29.06 12.54
C PHE A 26 -9.80 28.86 11.04
N GLY A 27 -8.92 29.63 10.40
CA GLY A 27 -8.53 29.45 9.00
C GLY A 27 -7.90 28.07 8.73
N VAL A 28 -7.32 27.42 9.74
CA VAL A 28 -6.78 26.05 9.61
C VAL A 28 -7.87 25.05 9.23
N PHE A 29 -9.10 25.23 9.69
CA PHE A 29 -10.23 24.37 9.31
C PHE A 29 -10.60 24.48 7.83
N MET A 30 -10.23 25.56 7.14
CA MET A 30 -10.43 25.67 5.70
C MET A 30 -9.60 24.63 4.92
N ALA A 31 -8.50 24.14 5.50
CA ALA A 31 -7.73 23.04 4.92
C ALA A 31 -8.55 21.74 4.80
N LEU A 32 -9.60 21.55 5.60
CA LEU A 32 -10.50 20.41 5.45
C LEU A 32 -11.07 20.34 4.02
N ARG A 33 -11.32 21.49 3.38
CA ARG A 33 -11.83 21.58 2.01
C ARG A 33 -10.90 21.02 0.95
N LEU A 34 -9.67 20.62 1.29
CA LEU A 34 -8.77 19.86 0.41
C LEU A 34 -9.42 18.56 -0.11
N TYR A 35 -10.46 18.02 0.54
CA TYR A 35 -11.22 16.89 -0.02
C TYR A 35 -11.85 17.23 -1.39
N LEU A 36 -12.16 18.51 -1.66
CA LEU A 36 -12.66 18.98 -2.95
C LEU A 36 -11.61 18.84 -4.05
N LEU A 37 -10.31 18.91 -3.71
CA LEU A 37 -9.24 18.66 -4.65
C LEU A 37 -9.28 17.22 -5.17
N ALA A 38 -9.51 16.24 -4.29
CA ALA A 38 -9.67 14.84 -4.70
C ALA A 38 -10.88 14.65 -5.63
N ARG A 39 -11.98 15.37 -5.35
CA ARG A 39 -13.16 15.41 -6.22
C ARG A 39 -12.84 16.04 -7.58
N PHE A 40 -12.07 17.13 -7.59
CA PHE A 40 -11.63 17.81 -8.81
C PHE A 40 -10.72 16.92 -9.66
N VAL A 41 -9.75 16.24 -9.05
CA VAL A 41 -8.84 15.29 -9.74
C VAL A 41 -9.63 14.18 -10.42
N ARG A 42 -10.67 13.64 -9.77
CA ARG A 42 -11.56 12.66 -10.39
C ARG A 42 -12.29 13.25 -11.60
N SER A 43 -12.88 14.44 -11.49
CA SER A 43 -13.63 15.07 -12.58
C SER A 43 -12.76 15.54 -13.75
N ALA A 44 -11.51 15.92 -13.48
CA ALA A 44 -10.56 16.35 -14.51
C ALA A 44 -9.83 15.17 -15.17
N SER A 45 -9.93 13.96 -14.61
CA SER A 45 -9.30 12.77 -15.17
C SER A 45 -10.01 12.32 -16.44
N ALA A 46 -9.24 12.10 -17.52
CA ALA A 46 -9.73 11.49 -18.75
C ALA A 46 -10.32 10.08 -18.54
N LEU A 47 -10.05 9.45 -17.38
CA LEU A 47 -10.62 8.16 -17.01
C LEU A 47 -12.07 8.25 -16.52
N TYR A 48 -12.61 9.45 -16.30
CA TYR A 48 -14.02 9.64 -15.95
C TYR A 48 -14.89 9.49 -17.21
N SER A 49 -15.08 8.24 -17.65
CA SER A 49 -15.85 7.89 -18.84
C SER A 49 -16.80 6.71 -18.58
N PRO A 50 -18.00 6.70 -19.16
CA PRO A 50 -18.93 5.57 -19.06
C PRO A 50 -18.31 4.22 -19.47
N TRP A 51 -17.46 4.22 -20.51
CA TRP A 51 -16.78 3.02 -20.99
C TRP A 51 -15.83 2.41 -19.95
N ILE A 52 -15.12 3.25 -19.21
CA ILE A 52 -14.16 2.81 -18.19
C ILE A 52 -14.89 2.28 -16.96
N SER A 53 -16.08 2.81 -16.67
CA SER A 53 -16.98 2.26 -15.65
C SER A 53 -17.44 0.83 -15.98
N LEU A 54 -17.75 0.57 -17.25
CA LEU A 54 -18.20 -0.74 -17.72
C LEU A 54 -17.06 -1.77 -17.62
N VAL A 55 -15.88 -1.42 -18.13
CA VAL A 55 -14.69 -2.30 -18.05
C VAL A 55 -14.28 -2.55 -16.60
N GLY A 56 -14.38 -1.54 -15.74
CA GLY A 56 -14.15 -1.69 -14.30
C GLY A 56 -15.12 -2.70 -13.68
N SER A 57 -16.42 -2.55 -13.94
CA SER A 57 -17.46 -3.45 -13.40
C SER A 57 -17.26 -4.90 -13.83
N LEU A 58 -16.83 -5.13 -15.08
CA LEU A 58 -16.56 -6.49 -15.59
C LEU A 58 -15.39 -7.18 -14.87
N ASN A 59 -14.44 -6.40 -14.35
CA ASN A 59 -13.28 -6.89 -13.62
C ASN A 59 -13.45 -6.82 -12.09
N GLY A 60 -14.66 -6.54 -11.58
CA GLY A 60 -14.91 -6.36 -10.14
C GLY A 60 -14.23 -5.12 -9.54
N LEU A 61 -13.82 -4.16 -10.36
CA LEU A 61 -13.12 -2.94 -9.96
C LEU A 61 -14.03 -1.73 -10.11
N ASP A 62 -14.24 -1.01 -9.02
CA ASP A 62 -14.95 0.25 -9.05
C ASP A 62 -14.05 1.37 -9.57
N ALA A 63 -14.06 1.55 -10.89
CA ALA A 63 -13.25 2.53 -11.60
C ALA A 63 -13.64 3.99 -11.30
N MET A 64 -14.77 4.23 -10.62
CA MET A 64 -15.24 5.56 -10.24
C MET A 64 -14.66 6.05 -8.91
N ARG A 65 -13.92 5.20 -8.19
CA ARG A 65 -13.27 5.58 -6.93
C ARG A 65 -12.18 6.64 -7.18
N PRO A 66 -12.15 7.76 -6.44
CA PRO A 66 -11.10 8.78 -6.57
C PRO A 66 -9.68 8.21 -6.45
N PHE A 67 -9.52 7.17 -5.63
CA PHE A 67 -8.24 6.49 -5.42
C PHE A 67 -7.72 5.78 -6.68
N PHE A 68 -8.62 5.22 -7.50
CA PHE A 68 -8.25 4.57 -8.76
C PHE A 68 -7.69 5.59 -9.76
N HIS A 69 -8.36 6.73 -9.91
CA HIS A 69 -7.90 7.83 -10.76
C HIS A 69 -6.56 8.39 -10.29
N PHE A 70 -6.39 8.57 -8.97
CA PHE A 70 -5.13 9.06 -8.42
C PHE A 70 -3.98 8.08 -8.70
N LYS A 71 -4.21 6.77 -8.51
CA LYS A 71 -3.23 5.72 -8.84
C LYS A 71 -2.89 5.70 -10.33
N ALA A 72 -3.88 5.84 -11.21
CA ALA A 72 -3.67 5.88 -12.65
C ALA A 72 -2.84 7.10 -13.09
N ILE A 73 -3.20 8.29 -12.61
CA ILE A 73 -2.49 9.55 -12.89
C ILE A 73 -1.05 9.50 -12.36
N PHE A 74 -0.84 8.96 -11.16
CA PHE A 74 0.48 8.80 -10.57
C PHE A 74 1.37 7.82 -11.35
N LYS A 75 0.77 6.79 -11.98
CA LYS A 75 1.50 5.84 -12.82
C LYS A 75 1.91 6.45 -14.17
N LEU A 76 1.07 7.33 -14.74
CA LEU A 76 1.34 7.98 -16.03
C LEU A 76 2.41 9.06 -15.93
N HIS A 77 2.31 9.95 -14.93
CA HIS A 77 3.24 11.07 -14.76
C HIS A 77 3.65 11.24 -13.30
N PRO A 78 4.54 10.37 -12.78
CA PRO A 78 4.88 10.36 -11.35
C PRO A 78 5.48 11.68 -10.87
N LEU A 79 6.41 12.28 -11.64
CA LEU A 79 7.07 13.52 -11.24
C LEU A 79 6.14 14.74 -11.32
N ASN A 80 5.34 14.85 -12.38
CA ASN A 80 4.45 16.01 -12.58
C ASN A 80 3.32 16.07 -11.54
N VAL A 81 2.99 14.96 -10.90
CA VAL A 81 1.98 14.91 -9.83
C VAL A 81 2.64 15.04 -8.47
N LEU A 82 3.80 14.40 -8.27
CA LEU A 82 4.52 14.42 -7.00
C LEU A 82 5.02 15.82 -6.64
N LEU A 83 5.63 16.55 -7.59
CA LEU A 83 6.18 17.88 -7.36
C LEU A 83 5.15 18.93 -6.89
N PRO A 84 4.00 19.14 -7.57
CA PRO A 84 3.02 20.11 -7.11
C PRO A 84 2.37 19.65 -5.80
N LEU A 85 2.18 18.35 -5.58
CA LEU A 85 1.59 17.85 -4.35
C LEU A 85 2.53 18.05 -3.15
N THR A 86 3.84 17.85 -3.32
CA THR A 86 4.81 18.12 -2.25
C THR A 86 4.91 19.60 -1.96
N LEU A 87 4.92 20.46 -2.98
CA LEU A 87 4.93 21.92 -2.82
C LEU A 87 3.65 22.44 -2.13
N LEU A 88 2.49 21.93 -2.52
CA LEU A 88 1.22 22.30 -1.90
C LEU A 88 1.18 21.84 -0.44
N ASN A 89 1.63 20.62 -0.16
CA ASN A 89 1.71 20.11 1.20
C ASN A 89 2.70 20.91 2.07
N THR A 90 3.86 21.32 1.54
CA THR A 90 4.83 22.14 2.29
C THR A 90 4.25 23.52 2.59
N MET A 91 3.64 24.18 1.61
CA MET A 91 3.04 25.50 1.78
C MET A 91 1.90 25.51 2.80
N ILE A 92 0.99 24.52 2.73
CA ILE A 92 -0.12 24.39 3.68
C ILE A 92 0.42 24.12 5.08
N THR A 93 1.37 23.20 5.22
CA THR A 93 1.98 22.88 6.52
C THR A 93 2.71 24.10 7.09
N ALA A 94 3.45 24.86 6.28
CA ALA A 94 4.13 26.09 6.69
C ALA A 94 3.15 27.15 7.18
N ALA A 95 2.03 27.34 6.50
CA ALA A 95 0.98 28.27 6.90
C ALA A 95 0.34 27.86 8.23
N ILE A 96 0.01 26.57 8.40
CA ILE A 96 -0.58 26.04 9.64
C ILE A 96 0.39 26.18 10.81
N VAL A 97 1.64 25.75 10.65
CA VAL A 97 2.68 25.84 11.69
C VAL A 97 2.88 27.29 12.10
N ARG A 98 2.95 28.22 11.14
CA ARG A 98 3.07 29.64 11.45
C ARG A 98 1.91 30.14 12.31
N VAL A 99 0.66 29.84 11.92
CA VAL A 99 -0.52 30.31 12.64
C VAL A 99 -0.58 29.73 14.06
N LEU A 100 -0.18 28.48 14.25
CA LEU A 100 -0.20 27.80 15.54
C LEU A 100 0.97 28.19 16.45
N GLU A 101 2.17 28.40 15.90
CA GLU A 101 3.40 28.64 16.67
C GLU A 101 3.69 30.12 16.92
N ARG A 102 3.08 31.05 16.17
CA ARG A 102 3.21 32.49 16.37
C ARG A 102 2.95 32.96 17.82
N PRO A 103 1.92 32.50 18.54
CA PRO A 103 1.72 32.90 19.95
C PRO A 103 2.71 32.25 20.93
N VAL A 104 3.40 31.18 20.52
CA VAL A 104 4.34 30.43 21.37
C VAL A 104 5.75 31.00 21.23
N GLN A 105 6.19 31.27 19.99
CA GLN A 105 7.54 31.71 19.66
C GLN A 105 7.54 32.85 18.63
N ALA A 106 8.16 33.98 18.99
CA ALA A 106 8.31 35.14 18.10
C ALA A 106 9.19 34.87 16.85
N ALA A 107 9.94 33.76 16.83
CA ALA A 107 10.76 33.36 15.68
C ALA A 107 9.94 33.06 14.41
N PHE A 108 8.67 32.67 14.57
CA PHE A 108 7.76 32.32 13.47
C PHE A 108 7.00 33.53 12.89
N ASP A 109 7.29 34.76 13.33
CA ASP A 109 6.73 35.96 12.69
C ASP A 109 7.29 36.12 11.26
N ASN A 110 8.54 35.67 11.05
CA ASN A 110 9.19 35.57 9.75
C ASN A 110 8.70 34.36 8.96
N TYR A 111 7.99 34.61 7.85
CA TYR A 111 7.45 33.55 6.97
C TYR A 111 8.54 32.61 6.43
N TRP A 112 9.72 33.15 6.09
CA TRP A 112 10.85 32.37 5.60
C TRP A 112 11.36 31.34 6.62
N LYS A 113 11.34 31.68 7.92
CA LYS A 113 11.77 30.75 8.99
C LYS A 113 10.78 29.59 9.13
N ALA A 114 9.47 29.86 9.00
CA ALA A 114 8.44 28.83 8.99
C ALA A 114 8.57 27.88 7.78
N ILE A 115 8.83 28.43 6.58
CA ILE A 115 9.08 27.61 5.38
C ILE A 115 10.34 26.75 5.57
N TRP A 116 11.45 27.34 6.01
CA TRP A 116 12.69 26.60 6.23
C TRP A 116 12.50 25.44 7.22
N PHE A 117 11.87 25.72 8.36
CA PHE A 117 11.58 24.72 9.39
C PHE A 117 10.71 23.58 8.86
N THR A 118 9.67 23.90 8.08
CA THR A 118 8.78 22.87 7.52
C THR A 118 9.44 22.05 6.43
N ILE A 119 10.28 22.66 5.56
CA ILE A 119 11.06 21.92 4.56
C ILE A 119 11.98 20.90 5.23
N VAL A 120 12.78 21.33 6.22
CA VAL A 120 13.72 20.43 6.92
C VAL A 120 12.98 19.27 7.60
N THR A 121 11.88 19.59 8.29
CA THR A 121 11.06 18.59 8.99
C THR A 121 10.42 17.59 8.01
N LEU A 122 9.87 18.07 6.90
CA LEU A 122 9.25 17.22 5.88
C LEU A 122 10.28 16.35 5.15
N LEU A 123 11.45 16.89 4.80
CA LEU A 123 12.53 16.12 4.21
C LEU A 123 12.99 15.01 5.16
N PHE A 124 13.18 15.32 6.44
CA PHE A 124 13.57 14.32 7.43
C PHE A 124 12.51 13.23 7.61
N ALA A 125 11.24 13.60 7.72
CA ALA A 125 10.13 12.65 7.82
C ALA A 125 10.04 11.75 6.57
N ARG A 126 10.22 12.31 5.37
CA ARG A 126 10.22 11.56 4.11
C ARG A 126 11.42 10.63 3.99
N MET A 127 12.62 11.06 4.40
CA MET A 127 13.80 10.19 4.47
C MET A 127 13.62 9.04 5.45
N ARG A 128 12.97 9.28 6.60
CA ARG A 128 12.63 8.23 7.56
C ARG A 128 11.61 7.24 6.98
N ALA A 129 10.56 7.73 6.35
CA ALA A 129 9.56 6.89 5.69
C ALA A 129 10.16 6.08 4.53
N ALA A 130 11.00 6.70 3.70
CA ALA A 130 11.70 6.03 2.61
C ALA A 130 12.66 4.95 3.13
N ARG A 131 13.36 5.18 4.24
CA ARG A 131 14.17 4.15 4.90
C ARG A 131 13.32 2.98 5.37
N LYS A 132 12.16 3.24 6.00
CA LYS A 132 11.24 2.18 6.42
C LYS A 132 10.78 1.34 5.22
N LEU A 133 10.36 1.99 4.14
CA LEU A 133 9.93 1.29 2.91
C LEU A 133 11.07 0.50 2.26
N ARG A 134 12.30 1.00 2.30
CA ARG A 134 13.50 0.27 1.82
C ARG A 134 13.88 -0.92 2.69
N LEU A 135 13.50 -0.95 3.96
CA LEU A 135 13.71 -2.11 4.83
C LEU A 135 12.60 -3.15 4.66
N GLU A 136 11.38 -2.72 4.36
CA GLU A 136 10.22 -3.60 4.20
C GLU A 136 10.16 -4.26 2.81
N LYS A 137 10.55 -3.54 1.73
CA LYS A 137 10.63 -4.08 0.36
C LYS A 137 11.54 -5.33 0.21
N PRO A 138 12.80 -5.35 0.72
CA PRO A 138 13.66 -6.51 0.59
C PRO A 138 13.10 -7.72 1.35
N THR A 139 12.35 -7.52 2.43
CA THR A 139 11.70 -8.62 3.17
C THR A 139 10.58 -9.28 2.37
N ILE A 140 9.82 -8.51 1.59
CA ILE A 140 8.71 -9.05 0.78
C ILE A 140 9.24 -9.86 -0.40
N GLU A 141 10.23 -9.35 -1.13
CA GLU A 141 10.80 -10.08 -2.28
C GLU A 141 11.52 -11.35 -1.82
N LEU A 142 12.29 -11.29 -0.73
CA LEU A 142 12.94 -12.48 -0.15
C LEU A 142 11.91 -13.53 0.33
N SER A 143 10.83 -13.09 1.00
CA SER A 143 9.80 -13.99 1.50
C SER A 143 8.99 -14.68 0.41
N ILE A 144 8.78 -14.05 -0.75
CA ILE A 144 8.05 -14.69 -1.86
C ILE A 144 8.95 -15.73 -2.54
N GLU A 145 10.23 -15.40 -2.74
CA GLU A 145 11.18 -16.31 -3.37
C GLU A 145 11.42 -17.56 -2.50
N ASP A 146 11.56 -17.39 -1.19
CA ASP A 146 11.67 -18.50 -0.23
C ASP A 146 10.38 -19.36 -0.21
N GLN A 147 9.19 -18.75 -0.22
CA GLN A 147 7.92 -19.48 -0.27
C GLN A 147 7.73 -20.26 -1.57
N VAL A 148 8.15 -19.69 -2.70
CA VAL A 148 8.09 -20.37 -4.00
C VAL A 148 9.07 -21.54 -4.03
N ALA A 149 10.30 -21.36 -3.52
CA ALA A 149 11.27 -22.45 -3.43
C ALA A 149 10.78 -23.60 -2.55
N GLU A 150 10.15 -23.31 -1.41
CA GLU A 150 9.57 -24.33 -0.51
C GLU A 150 8.37 -25.06 -1.15
N MET A 151 7.51 -24.33 -1.86
CA MET A 151 6.40 -24.91 -2.61
C MET A 151 6.90 -25.80 -3.76
N GLU A 152 7.89 -25.35 -4.53
CA GLU A 152 8.49 -26.14 -5.61
C GLU A 152 9.12 -27.43 -5.09
N ALA A 153 9.85 -27.38 -3.96
CA ALA A 153 10.42 -28.56 -3.32
C ALA A 153 9.34 -29.55 -2.87
N THR A 154 8.24 -29.05 -2.30
CA THR A 154 7.12 -29.88 -1.86
C THR A 154 6.41 -30.54 -3.04
N VAL A 155 6.19 -29.80 -4.13
CA VAL A 155 5.57 -30.32 -5.35
C VAL A 155 6.46 -31.38 -6.00
N LEU A 156 7.78 -31.14 -6.09
CA LEU A 156 8.73 -32.11 -6.64
C LEU A 156 8.72 -33.43 -5.86
N ALA A 157 8.72 -33.38 -4.54
CA ALA A 157 8.66 -34.56 -3.69
C ALA A 157 7.36 -35.37 -3.90
N GLU A 158 6.23 -34.68 -4.09
CA GLU A 158 4.95 -35.34 -4.30
C GLU A 158 4.82 -35.93 -5.72
N VAL A 159 5.40 -35.26 -6.73
CA VAL A 159 5.51 -35.80 -8.09
C VAL A 159 6.36 -37.08 -8.10
N GLU A 160 7.51 -37.08 -7.43
CA GLU A 160 8.37 -38.28 -7.34
C GLU A 160 7.65 -39.45 -6.66
N ARG A 161 6.88 -39.19 -5.59
CA ARG A 161 6.03 -40.20 -4.94
C ARG A 161 4.97 -40.77 -5.87
N LEU A 162 4.32 -39.90 -6.66
CA LEU A 162 3.30 -40.33 -7.62
C LEU A 162 3.93 -41.16 -8.75
N GLU A 163 5.13 -40.80 -9.21
CA GLU A 163 5.85 -41.60 -10.21
C GLU A 163 6.22 -42.98 -9.68
N ALA A 164 6.72 -43.07 -8.45
CA ALA A 164 7.00 -44.36 -7.80
C ALA A 164 5.74 -45.22 -7.65
N GLN A 165 4.63 -44.63 -7.22
CA GLN A 165 3.35 -45.34 -7.09
C GLN A 165 2.82 -45.81 -8.45
N LYS A 166 2.98 -45.00 -9.51
CA LYS A 166 2.58 -45.38 -10.87
C LYS A 166 3.36 -46.60 -11.36
N VAL A 167 4.66 -46.67 -11.10
CA VAL A 167 5.51 -47.82 -11.48
C VAL A 167 5.04 -49.09 -10.78
N ASP A 168 4.79 -49.04 -9.47
CA ASP A 168 4.28 -50.19 -8.69
C ASP A 168 2.90 -50.67 -9.21
N ILE A 169 2.00 -49.75 -9.55
CA ILE A 169 0.69 -50.10 -10.12
C ILE A 169 0.84 -50.80 -11.48
N LEU A 170 1.76 -50.34 -12.34
CA LEU A 170 2.00 -50.96 -13.65
C LEU A 170 2.48 -52.41 -13.49
N GLU A 171 3.37 -52.67 -12.55
CA GLU A 171 3.88 -54.02 -12.25
C GLU A 171 2.76 -54.96 -11.76
N ARG A 172 1.87 -54.45 -10.88
CA ARG A 172 0.68 -55.21 -10.43
C ARG A 172 -0.29 -55.53 -11.56
N ILE A 173 -0.42 -54.65 -12.56
CA ILE A 173 -1.29 -54.91 -13.72
C ILE A 173 -0.68 -55.99 -14.61
N GLN A 174 0.63 -55.94 -14.87
CA GLN A 174 1.32 -56.95 -15.69
C GLN A 174 1.22 -58.34 -15.07
N THR A 175 1.54 -58.48 -13.79
CA THR A 175 1.43 -59.76 -13.06
C THR A 175 0.01 -60.33 -13.09
N LYS A 176 -1.02 -59.50 -12.90
CA LYS A 176 -2.42 -59.94 -13.04
C LYS A 176 -2.79 -60.34 -14.46
N ALA A 177 -2.24 -59.69 -15.49
CA ALA A 177 -2.48 -60.03 -16.88
C ALA A 177 -1.88 -61.41 -17.24
N GLU A 178 -0.68 -61.72 -16.74
CA GLU A 178 -0.04 -63.03 -16.89
C GLU A 178 -0.88 -64.14 -16.21
N GLN A 179 -1.29 -63.93 -14.96
CA GLN A 179 -2.16 -64.89 -14.25
C GLN A 179 -3.48 -65.16 -14.97
N LEU A 180 -4.09 -64.13 -15.58
CA LEU A 180 -5.31 -64.27 -16.37
C LEU A 180 -5.08 -65.06 -17.67
N ALA A 181 -3.91 -64.92 -18.29
CA ALA A 181 -3.55 -65.69 -19.48
C ALA A 181 -3.40 -67.18 -19.17
N ASP A 182 -2.68 -67.52 -18.10
CA ASP A 182 -2.50 -68.91 -17.64
C ASP A 182 -3.85 -69.55 -17.25
N LEU A 183 -4.68 -68.82 -16.51
CA LEU A 183 -5.99 -69.30 -16.10
C LEU A 183 -6.89 -69.59 -17.31
N LYS A 184 -6.81 -68.75 -18.35
CA LYS A 184 -7.55 -68.95 -19.60
C LYS A 184 -7.09 -70.22 -20.33
N GLU A 185 -5.79 -70.50 -20.37
CA GLU A 185 -5.25 -71.72 -20.99
C GLU A 185 -5.74 -72.99 -20.26
N ILE A 186 -5.70 -72.99 -18.93
CA ILE A 186 -6.20 -74.10 -18.10
C ILE A 186 -7.71 -74.35 -18.36
N LEU A 187 -8.50 -73.29 -18.46
CA LEU A 187 -9.93 -73.38 -18.74
C LEU A 187 -10.24 -73.94 -20.13
N GLU A 188 -9.49 -73.50 -21.15
CA GLU A 188 -9.60 -74.03 -22.52
C GLU A 188 -9.23 -75.50 -22.59
N MET A 189 -8.17 -75.94 -21.89
CA MET A 189 -7.82 -77.36 -21.79
C MET A 189 -8.93 -78.17 -21.12
N LYS A 190 -9.51 -77.67 -20.02
CA LYS A 190 -10.60 -78.36 -19.30
C LYS A 190 -11.88 -78.45 -20.14
N LYS A 191 -12.18 -77.43 -20.95
CA LYS A 191 -13.34 -77.42 -21.87
C LYS A 191 -13.20 -78.45 -22.99
N ARG A 192 -11.98 -78.72 -23.48
CA ARG A 192 -11.74 -79.76 -24.50
C ARG A 192 -11.79 -81.19 -23.95
N ALA A 193 -11.69 -81.35 -22.63
CA ALA A 193 -11.71 -82.65 -21.94
C ALA A 193 -13.12 -83.07 -21.45
N SER A 194 -14.14 -82.22 -21.63
CA SER A 194 -15.56 -82.50 -21.36
C SER A 194 -16.35 -82.60 -22.65
#